data_AF-A0ABD1QGS3-F1
#
_entry.id   AF-A0ABD1QGS3-F1
#
_cell.length_a   1.000
_cell.length_b   1.000
_cell.length_c   1.000
_cell.angle_alpha   90.00
_cell.angle_beta   90.00
_cell.angle_gamma   90.00
#
_symmetry.space_group_name_H-M   'P 1'
#
loop_
_entity.id
_entity.type
_entity.pdbx_description
1 polymer ?
#
loop_
_entity_poly.entity_id
_entity_poly.type
_entity_poly.pdbx_seq_one_letter_code
_entity_poly.pdbx_strand_id
1 'polypeptide(L)'
;MEADLRESDSNLLNMTKQLDNANAAQRVAAEALEAANVEKRRLQEEAKSRDEEVSSLRQELANAAKGREEAEAGKEEVEARLKEVEAKLANAEADFVANFHNTEAYSNFSDYFARVGQQEVLTALRTDHPDFDVKNLETRFPPPDAEGEEDD
;
A
#
# COMPACT_ATOMS: atom_id res chain seq x y z
N MET A 1 19.12 1.17 103.62
CA MET A 1 18.07 2.16 103.28
C MET A 1 18.60 3.23 102.32
N GLU A 2 19.63 4.02 102.63
CA GLU A 2 20.16 5.03 101.67
C GLU A 2 20.88 4.43 100.44
N ALA A 3 21.63 3.34 100.62
CA ALA A 3 22.29 2.64 99.50
C ALA A 3 21.28 2.01 98.53
N ASP A 4 20.22 1.41 99.07
CA ASP A 4 19.14 0.76 98.29
C ASP A 4 18.33 1.79 97.47
N LEU A 5 18.09 2.98 98.05
CA LEU A 5 17.45 4.10 97.35
C LEU A 5 18.30 4.59 96.17
N ARG A 6 19.61 4.73 96.37
CA ARG A 6 20.53 5.18 95.31
C ARG A 6 20.65 4.17 94.16
N GLU A 7 20.63 2.87 94.47
CA GLU A 7 20.61 1.81 93.47
C GLU A 7 19.28 1.79 92.70
N SER A 8 18.16 1.95 93.41
CA SER A 8 16.84 2.11 92.79
C SER A 8 16.78 3.30 91.85
N ASP A 9 17.31 4.46 92.24
CA ASP A 9 17.35 5.67 91.40
C ASP A 9 18.24 5.48 90.16
N SER A 10 19.38 4.80 90.32
CA SER A 10 20.25 4.46 89.18
C SER A 10 19.55 3.51 88.20
N ASN A 11 18.77 2.55 88.72
CA ASN A 11 18.00 1.62 87.91
C ASN A 11 16.85 2.30 87.18
N LEU A 12 16.10 3.19 87.87
CA LEU A 12 15.05 4.00 87.25
C LEU A 12 15.60 4.87 86.12
N LEU A 13 16.72 5.55 86.33
CA LEU A 13 17.35 6.38 85.30
C LEU A 13 17.78 5.56 84.08
N ASN A 14 18.31 4.35 84.29
CA ASN A 14 18.67 3.44 83.20
C ASN A 14 17.43 2.94 82.44
N MET A 15 16.35 2.59 83.15
CA MET A 15 15.09 2.21 82.53
C MET A 15 14.48 3.35 81.71
N THR A 16 14.51 4.59 82.21
CA THR A 16 14.04 5.76 81.45
C THR A 16 14.81 5.94 80.14
N LYS A 17 16.14 5.86 80.17
CA LYS A 17 16.97 5.95 78.95
C LYS A 17 16.67 4.83 77.96
N GLN A 18 16.44 3.61 78.45
CA GLN A 18 16.09 2.48 77.59
C GLN A 18 14.71 2.67 76.95
N LEU A 19 13.73 3.18 77.70
CA LEU A 19 12.40 3.49 77.19
C LEU A 19 12.45 4.60 76.13
N ASP A 20 13.21 5.67 76.37
CA ASP A 20 13.37 6.76 75.41
C ASP A 20 14.01 6.27 74.11
N ASN A 21 15.05 5.44 74.21
CA ASN A 21 15.69 4.82 73.06
C ASN A 21 14.75 3.87 72.30
N ALA A 22 13.97 3.06 73.00
CA ALA A 22 13.00 2.16 72.40
C ALA A 22 11.89 2.93 71.67
N ASN A 23 11.38 4.01 72.29
CA ASN A 23 10.38 4.89 71.68
C ASN A 23 10.91 5.58 70.42
N ALA A 24 12.15 6.07 70.45
CA ALA A 24 12.80 6.65 69.28
C ALA A 24 12.96 5.64 68.14
N ALA A 25 13.41 4.42 68.45
CA ALA A 25 13.55 3.35 67.46
C ALA A 25 12.20 2.93 66.87
N GLN A 26 11.14 2.83 67.69
CA GLN A 26 9.79 2.52 67.23
C GLN A 26 9.25 3.59 66.29
N ARG A 27 9.51 4.87 66.58
CA ARG A 27 9.11 5.98 65.72
C ARG A 27 9.79 5.91 64.36
N VAL A 28 11.12 5.71 64.32
CA VAL A 28 11.87 5.58 63.07
C VAL A 28 11.39 4.38 62.25
N ALA A 29 11.12 3.25 62.91
CA ALA A 29 10.58 2.06 62.24
C ALA A 29 9.17 2.31 61.65
N ALA A 30 8.32 3.05 62.36
CA ALA A 30 7.00 3.41 61.87
C ALA A 30 7.07 4.34 60.64
N GLU A 31 7.92 5.38 60.69
CA GLU A 31 8.14 6.30 59.56
C GLU A 31 8.70 5.56 58.33
N ALA A 32 9.66 4.65 58.54
CA ALA A 32 10.22 3.83 57.46
C ALA A 32 9.17 2.89 56.83
N LEU A 33 8.30 2.30 57.67
CA LEU A 33 7.21 1.43 57.19
C LEU A 33 6.16 2.21 56.39
N GLU A 34 5.83 3.42 56.84
CA GLU A 34 4.91 4.30 56.12
C GLU A 34 5.49 4.69 54.74
N ALA A 35 6.75 5.11 54.69
CA ALA A 35 7.44 5.41 53.44
C ALA A 35 7.47 4.21 52.48
N ALA A 36 7.78 3.02 53.00
CA ALA A 36 7.78 1.79 52.20
C ALA A 36 6.38 1.44 51.66
N ASN A 37 5.32 1.66 52.45
CA ASN A 37 3.95 1.42 52.02
C ASN A 37 3.49 2.42 50.94
N VAL A 38 3.90 3.69 51.04
CA VAL A 38 3.63 4.70 50.00
C VAL A 38 4.31 4.30 48.70
N GLU A 39 5.59 3.94 48.75
CA GLU A 39 6.33 3.54 47.56
C GLU A 39 5.77 2.25 46.92
N LYS A 40 5.36 1.28 47.75
CA LYS A 40 4.69 0.08 47.27
C LYS A 40 3.39 0.40 46.52
N ARG A 41 2.57 1.33 47.02
CA ARG A 41 1.33 1.75 46.33
C ARG A 41 1.65 2.43 45.00
N ARG A 42 2.63 3.32 44.99
CA ARG A 42 3.10 4.00 43.77
C ARG A 42 3.52 2.99 42.70
N LEU A 43 4.36 2.02 43.06
CA LEU A 43 4.80 0.98 42.14
C LEU A 43 3.66 0.08 41.65
N GLN A 44 2.66 -0.18 42.49
CA GLN A 44 1.47 -0.95 42.09
C GLN A 44 0.61 -0.19 41.07
N GLU A 45 0.47 1.13 41.22
CA GLU A 45 -0.24 1.98 40.26
C GLU A 45 0.51 2.06 38.94
N GLU A 46 1.84 2.24 38.97
CA GLU A 46 2.68 2.22 37.76
C GLU A 46 2.60 0.87 37.04
N ALA A 47 2.63 -0.24 37.76
CA ALA A 47 2.50 -1.57 37.17
C ALA A 47 1.15 -1.73 36.46
N LYS A 48 0.05 -1.30 37.09
CA LYS A 48 -1.29 -1.34 36.46
C LYS A 48 -1.37 -0.48 35.20
N SER A 49 -0.86 0.75 35.27
CA SER A 49 -0.84 1.64 34.10
C SER A 49 -0.03 1.06 32.95
N ARG A 50 1.12 0.43 33.23
CA ARG A 50 1.93 -0.26 32.21
C ARG A 50 1.23 -1.48 31.64
N ASP A 51 0.52 -2.26 32.47
CA ASP A 51 -0.22 -3.43 31.99
C ASP A 51 -1.35 -3.02 31.03
N GLU A 52 -2.03 -1.89 31.31
CA GLU A 52 -3.04 -1.31 30.42
C GLU A 52 -2.42 -0.83 29.10
N GLU A 53 -1.28 -0.14 29.15
CA GLU A 53 -0.54 0.30 27.95
C GLU A 53 -0.08 -0.89 27.09
N VAL A 54 0.49 -1.92 27.71
CA VAL A 54 0.91 -3.16 27.02
C VAL A 54 -0.28 -3.85 26.38
N SER A 55 -1.44 -3.86 27.03
CA SER A 55 -2.67 -4.43 26.46
C SER A 55 -3.12 -3.64 25.22
N SER A 56 -3.12 -2.30 25.29
CA SER A 56 -3.46 -1.44 24.15
C SER A 56 -2.51 -1.65 22.97
N LEU A 57 -1.19 -1.66 23.22
CA LEU A 57 -0.18 -1.86 22.18
C LEU A 57 -0.29 -3.24 21.51
N ARG A 58 -0.64 -4.29 22.27
CA ARG A 58 -0.90 -5.62 21.69
C ARG A 58 -2.10 -5.62 20.75
N GLN A 59 -3.16 -4.88 21.10
CA GLN A 59 -4.34 -4.75 20.25
C GLN A 59 -4.01 -3.98 18.95
N GLU A 60 -3.27 -2.88 19.06
CA GLU A 60 -2.81 -2.12 17.89
C GLU A 60 -1.92 -2.96 16.97
N LEU A 61 -1.00 -3.74 17.55
CA LEU A 61 -0.14 -4.66 16.79
C LEU A 61 -0.96 -5.72 16.04
N ALA A 62 -1.99 -6.29 16.68
CA ALA A 62 -2.88 -7.26 16.05
C ALA A 62 -3.66 -6.63 14.89
N ASN A 63 -4.17 -5.42 15.07
CA ASN A 63 -4.86 -4.68 14.00
C ASN A 63 -3.93 -4.34 12.83
N ALA A 64 -2.70 -3.92 13.12
CA ALA A 64 -1.69 -3.63 12.10
C ALA A 64 -1.27 -4.89 11.34
N ALA A 65 -1.13 -6.03 12.02
CA ALA A 65 -0.84 -7.30 11.39
C ALA A 65 -1.96 -7.73 10.42
N LYS A 66 -3.23 -7.59 10.86
CA LYS A 66 -4.39 -7.85 10.01
C LYS A 66 -4.45 -6.93 8.79
N GLY A 67 -4.24 -5.63 8.98
CA GLY A 67 -4.20 -4.67 7.88
C GLY A 67 -3.08 -4.97 6.86
N ARG A 68 -1.94 -5.49 7.33
CA ARG A 68 -0.86 -5.94 6.45
C ARG A 68 -1.25 -7.18 5.64
N GLU A 69 -1.92 -8.14 6.26
CA GLU A 69 -2.43 -9.34 5.56
C GLU A 69 -3.44 -8.97 4.48
N GLU A 70 -4.40 -8.09 4.79
CA GLU A 70 -5.38 -7.58 3.82
C GLU A 70 -4.71 -6.82 2.66
N ALA A 71 -3.67 -6.03 2.94
CA ALA A 71 -2.91 -5.32 1.91
C ALA A 71 -2.14 -6.28 0.98
N GLU A 72 -1.54 -7.34 1.52
CA GLU A 72 -0.83 -8.35 0.71
C GLU A 72 -1.82 -9.12 -0.18
N ALA A 73 -2.97 -9.53 0.37
CA ALA A 73 -4.02 -10.18 -0.41
C ALA A 73 -4.55 -9.27 -1.53
N GLY A 74 -4.75 -7.98 -1.24
CA GLY A 74 -5.14 -7.00 -2.25
C GLY A 74 -4.10 -6.83 -3.37
N LYS A 75 -2.81 -6.89 -3.02
CA LYS A 75 -1.72 -6.84 -4.01
C LYS A 75 -1.74 -8.08 -4.91
N GLU A 76 -1.91 -9.28 -4.35
CA GLU A 76 -2.03 -10.52 -5.13
C GLU A 76 -3.23 -10.47 -6.10
N GLU A 77 -4.38 -9.94 -5.66
CA GLU A 77 -5.56 -9.76 -6.52
C GLU A 77 -5.26 -8.81 -7.69
N VAL A 78 -4.61 -7.67 -7.43
CA VAL A 78 -4.23 -6.71 -8.48
C VAL A 78 -3.27 -7.33 -9.48
N GLU A 79 -2.26 -8.08 -9.02
CA GLU A 79 -1.32 -8.78 -9.91
C GLU A 79 -2.03 -9.83 -10.78
N ALA A 80 -3.00 -10.56 -10.23
CA ALA A 80 -3.79 -11.53 -10.99
C ALA A 80 -4.64 -10.84 -12.08
N ARG A 81 -5.31 -9.73 -11.74
CA ARG A 81 -6.11 -8.95 -12.69
C ARG A 81 -5.26 -8.31 -13.78
N LEU A 82 -4.04 -7.86 -13.45
CA LEU A 82 -3.11 -7.33 -14.44
C LEU A 82 -2.74 -8.39 -15.48
N LYS A 83 -2.37 -9.60 -15.04
CA LYS A 83 -2.08 -10.72 -15.95
C LYS A 83 -3.27 -11.07 -16.84
N GLU A 84 -4.49 -11.03 -16.30
CA GLU A 84 -5.70 -11.26 -17.09
C GLU A 84 -5.88 -10.18 -18.18
N VAL A 85 -5.66 -8.91 -17.84
CA VAL A 85 -5.75 -7.80 -18.79
C VAL A 85 -4.68 -7.91 -19.88
N GLU A 86 -3.44 -8.23 -19.51
CA GLU A 86 -2.33 -8.46 -20.45
C GLU A 86 -2.66 -9.59 -21.42
N ALA A 87 -3.21 -10.70 -20.92
CA ALA A 87 -3.62 -11.83 -21.76
C ALA A 87 -4.76 -11.46 -22.71
N LYS A 88 -5.75 -10.69 -22.24
CA LYS A 88 -6.85 -10.18 -23.09
C LYS A 88 -6.34 -9.24 -24.18
N LEU A 89 -5.41 -8.35 -23.83
CA LEU A 89 -4.81 -7.43 -24.80
C LEU A 89 -4.03 -8.20 -25.86
N ALA A 90 -3.17 -9.13 -25.46
CA ALA A 90 -2.40 -9.95 -26.39
C ALA A 90 -3.32 -10.76 -27.35
N ASN A 91 -4.42 -11.30 -26.82
CA ASN A 91 -5.41 -12.00 -27.66
C ASN A 91 -6.13 -11.05 -28.62
N ALA A 92 -6.51 -9.85 -28.17
CA ALA A 92 -7.16 -8.86 -29.02
C ALA A 92 -6.23 -8.36 -30.14
N GLU A 93 -4.94 -8.15 -29.83
CA GLU A 93 -3.93 -7.79 -30.83
C GLU A 93 -3.73 -8.90 -31.86
N ALA A 94 -3.60 -10.15 -31.40
CA ALA A 94 -3.48 -11.31 -32.28
C ALA A 94 -4.69 -11.46 -33.20
N ASP A 95 -5.90 -11.28 -32.66
CA ASP A 95 -7.15 -11.33 -33.42
C ASP A 95 -7.23 -10.20 -34.45
N PHE A 96 -6.88 -8.97 -34.06
CA PHE A 96 -6.83 -7.84 -34.98
C PHE A 96 -5.85 -8.09 -36.14
N VAL A 97 -4.63 -8.56 -35.86
CA VAL A 97 -3.63 -8.85 -36.90
C VAL A 97 -4.11 -9.97 -37.82
N ALA A 98 -4.65 -11.06 -37.26
CA ALA A 98 -5.15 -12.19 -38.04
C ALA A 98 -6.30 -11.77 -38.97
N ASN A 99 -7.16 -10.87 -38.50
CA ASN A 99 -8.36 -10.44 -39.21
C ASN A 99 -8.22 -9.06 -39.87
N PHE A 100 -7.01 -8.50 -39.94
CA PHE A 100 -6.80 -7.14 -40.46
C PHE A 100 -7.37 -6.97 -41.87
N HIS A 101 -7.23 -7.99 -42.71
CA HIS A 101 -7.75 -8.02 -44.08
C HIS A 101 -9.29 -7.94 -44.18
N ASN A 102 -10.00 -8.23 -43.09
CA ASN A 102 -11.46 -8.13 -43.00
C ASN A 102 -11.92 -6.78 -42.42
N THR A 103 -11.00 -5.84 -42.21
CA THR A 103 -11.33 -4.51 -41.66
C THR A 103 -11.58 -3.51 -42.78
N GLU A 104 -12.44 -2.53 -42.50
CA GLU A 104 -12.66 -1.37 -43.37
C GLU A 104 -11.34 -0.61 -43.64
N ALA A 105 -10.47 -0.52 -42.64
CA ALA A 105 -9.14 0.08 -42.78
C ALA A 105 -8.30 -0.62 -43.85
N TYR A 106 -8.32 -1.96 -43.91
CA TYR A 106 -7.64 -2.70 -44.96
C TYR A 106 -8.30 -2.50 -46.32
N SER A 107 -9.64 -2.50 -46.40
CA SER A 107 -10.36 -2.23 -47.66
C SER A 107 -9.94 -0.87 -48.24
N ASN A 108 -10.01 0.18 -47.43
CA ASN A 108 -9.61 1.54 -47.82
C ASN A 108 -8.14 1.61 -48.24
N PHE A 109 -7.25 0.94 -47.49
CA PHE A 109 -5.84 0.84 -47.84
C PHE A 109 -5.63 0.11 -49.19
N SER A 110 -6.27 -1.05 -49.39
CA SER A 110 -6.10 -1.85 -50.61
C SER A 110 -6.67 -1.15 -51.83
N ASP A 111 -7.80 -0.46 -51.70
CA ASP A 111 -8.44 0.27 -52.79
C ASP A 111 -7.58 1.46 -53.23
N TYR A 112 -7.01 2.21 -52.28
CA TYR A 112 -6.09 3.30 -52.57
C TYR A 112 -4.88 2.83 -53.38
N PHE A 113 -4.18 1.78 -52.91
CA PHE A 113 -2.99 1.27 -53.61
C PHE A 113 -3.31 0.61 -54.94
N ALA A 114 -4.48 -0.04 -55.07
CA ALA A 114 -4.95 -0.54 -56.36
C ALA A 114 -5.12 0.61 -57.37
N ARG A 115 -5.69 1.74 -56.95
CA ARG A 115 -5.81 2.94 -57.81
C ARG A 115 -4.44 3.53 -58.17
N VAL A 116 -3.50 3.60 -57.24
CA VAL A 116 -2.12 4.05 -57.52
C VAL A 116 -1.49 3.18 -58.61
N GLY A 117 -1.52 1.85 -58.45
CA GLY A 117 -0.97 0.93 -59.44
C GLY A 117 -1.66 1.02 -60.81
N GLN A 118 -2.97 1.24 -60.84
CA GLN A 118 -3.70 1.50 -62.09
C GLN A 118 -3.20 2.77 -62.79
N GLN A 119 -2.94 3.85 -62.05
CA GLN A 119 -2.40 5.09 -62.61
C GLN A 119 -0.98 4.93 -63.18
N GLU A 120 -0.14 4.15 -62.52
CA GLU A 120 1.21 3.83 -63.02
C GLU A 120 1.13 3.08 -64.37
N VAL A 121 0.23 2.10 -64.48
CA VAL A 121 0.01 1.37 -65.74
C VAL A 121 -0.50 2.30 -66.85
N LEU A 122 -1.47 3.17 -66.56
CA LEU A 122 -1.97 4.15 -67.53
C LEU A 122 -0.88 5.10 -68.02
N THR A 123 0.00 5.53 -67.11
CA THR A 123 1.15 6.39 -67.42
C THR A 123 2.16 5.67 -68.32
N ALA A 124 2.44 4.40 -68.05
CA ALA A 124 3.33 3.58 -68.88
C ALA A 124 2.73 3.37 -70.28
N LEU A 125 1.44 3.02 -70.38
CA LEU A 125 0.76 2.85 -71.67
C LEU A 125 0.81 4.11 -72.53
N ARG A 126 0.59 5.29 -71.95
CA ARG A 126 0.70 6.56 -72.67
C ARG A 126 2.11 6.83 -73.19
N THR A 127 3.12 6.40 -72.44
CA THR A 127 4.53 6.63 -72.74
C THR A 127 5.02 5.68 -73.84
N ASP A 128 4.74 4.38 -73.68
CA ASP A 128 5.28 3.33 -74.54
C ASP A 128 4.41 3.07 -75.77
N HIS A 129 3.12 3.42 -75.71
CA HIS A 129 2.14 3.23 -76.77
C HIS A 129 1.31 4.51 -77.01
N PRO A 130 1.92 5.59 -77.55
CA PRO A 130 1.26 6.89 -77.69
C PRO A 130 0.04 6.89 -78.63
N ASP A 131 -0.04 5.93 -79.55
CA ASP A 131 -1.17 5.76 -80.46
C ASP A 131 -2.36 5.01 -79.84
N PHE A 132 -2.19 4.46 -78.63
CA PHE A 132 -3.24 3.75 -77.92
C PHE A 132 -4.10 4.74 -77.12
N ASP A 133 -5.40 4.82 -77.43
CA ASP A 133 -6.32 5.72 -76.73
C ASP A 133 -6.67 5.18 -75.34
N VAL A 134 -6.03 5.78 -74.32
CA VAL A 134 -6.21 5.43 -72.90
C VAL A 134 -7.38 6.16 -72.23
N LYS A 135 -8.08 7.10 -72.90
CA LYS A 135 -9.10 7.94 -72.25
C LYS A 135 -10.24 7.12 -71.62
N ASN A 136 -10.69 6.06 -72.30
CA ASN A 136 -11.73 5.18 -71.75
C ASN A 136 -11.26 4.41 -70.51
N LEU A 137 -9.95 4.16 -70.38
CA LEU A 137 -9.37 3.51 -69.21
C LEU A 137 -9.18 4.51 -68.05
N GLU A 138 -8.85 5.77 -68.35
CA GLU A 138 -8.73 6.84 -67.35
C GLU A 138 -10.07 7.15 -66.67
N THR A 139 -11.17 7.17 -67.43
CA THR A 139 -12.52 7.34 -66.85
C THR A 139 -12.90 6.16 -65.96
N ARG A 140 -12.43 4.95 -66.32
CA ARG A 140 -12.75 3.71 -65.59
C ARG A 140 -11.87 3.50 -64.36
N PHE A 141 -10.67 4.05 -64.37
CA PHE A 141 -9.69 3.95 -63.28
C PHE A 141 -9.26 5.36 -62.89
N PRO A 142 -10.05 6.06 -62.05
CA PRO A 142 -9.75 7.42 -61.64
C PRO A 142 -8.54 7.47 -60.68
N PRO A 143 -7.94 8.66 -60.48
CA PRO A 143 -6.87 8.87 -59.51
C PRO A 143 -7.32 8.53 -58.08
N PRO A 144 -6.37 8.21 -57.16
CA PRO A 144 -6.69 7.87 -55.78
C PRO A 144 -7.44 8.98 -55.03
N ASP A 145 -7.13 10.25 -55.33
CA ASP A 145 -7.68 11.44 -54.68
C ASP A 145 -8.86 12.06 -55.44
N ALA A 146 -9.37 11.38 -56.47
CA ALA A 146 -10.63 11.80 -57.08
C ALA A 146 -11.75 11.50 -56.07
N GLU A 147 -12.28 12.54 -55.44
CA GLU A 147 -13.44 12.44 -54.56
C GLU A 147 -14.55 11.68 -55.30
N GLY A 148 -15.05 10.61 -54.68
CA GLY A 148 -16.21 9.90 -55.22
C GLY A 148 -17.42 10.82 -55.13
N GLU A 149 -18.10 11.06 -56.25
CA GLU A 149 -19.52 11.37 -56.18
C GLU A 149 -20.17 10.14 -55.54
N GLU A 150 -20.50 10.24 -54.25
CA GLU A 150 -21.45 9.33 -53.61
C GLU A 150 -22.79 9.55 -54.32
N ASP A 151 -23.17 8.61 -55.18
CA ASP A 151 -24.53 8.54 -55.74
C ASP A 151 -25.51 8.28 -54.57
N ASP A 152 -26.29 9.33 -54.23
CA ASP A 152 -27.47 9.30 -53.33
C ASP A 152 -28.59 8.34 -53.80
#